data_AF-A0A2X0TDU1-F1
#
_entry.id   AF-A0A2X0TDU1-F1
#
_cell.length_a   1.000
_cell.length_b   1.000
_cell.length_c   1.000
_cell.angle_alpha   90.00
_cell.angle_beta   90.00
_cell.angle_gamma   90.00
#
_symmetry.space_group_name_H-M   'P 1'
#
loop_
_entity.id
_entity.type
_entity.pdbx_description
1 polymer ?
#
loop_
_entity_poly.entity_id
_entity_poly.type
_entity_poly.pdbx_seq_one_letter_code
_entity_poly.pdbx_strand_id
1 'polypeptide(L)'
;MMKTVYTHRISIGLLLCGLILPAVQGAPKRPNIILMVADDMGYGEIATYGGSELLTPNMSKLARSGMQFNQFYSAGSVCTPSRISILTGRYPHRFGINNSIFKDDGGCLPDAESTTIAELLSKAGYSTAHMGKWHLGGTGMF
;
A
#
# COMPACT_ATOMS: atom_id res chain seq x y z
N MET A 1 48.13 41.84 -66.16
CA MET A 1 46.72 41.39 -66.23
C MET A 1 46.61 40.11 -65.41
N MET A 2 46.14 40.26 -64.17
CA MET A 2 46.12 39.26 -63.09
C MET A 2 45.05 38.19 -63.36
N LYS A 3 45.41 36.90 -63.29
CA LYS A 3 44.42 35.81 -63.20
C LYS A 3 44.36 35.32 -61.75
N THR A 4 43.28 35.68 -61.08
CA THR A 4 42.94 35.31 -59.70
C THR A 4 42.63 33.80 -59.63
N VAL A 5 43.35 33.09 -58.75
CA VAL A 5 43.10 31.69 -58.41
C VAL A 5 41.99 31.64 -57.35
N TYR A 6 40.84 31.03 -57.67
CA TYR A 6 39.79 30.74 -56.70
C TYR A 6 40.08 29.39 -56.01
N THR A 7 40.53 29.45 -54.75
CA THR A 7 40.63 28.28 -53.87
C THR A 7 39.28 28.05 -53.19
N HIS A 8 38.53 27.03 -53.63
CA HIS A 8 37.35 26.57 -52.91
C HIS A 8 37.77 25.87 -51.61
N ARG A 9 37.63 26.56 -50.47
CA ARG A 9 37.67 25.94 -49.15
C ARG A 9 36.31 25.28 -48.90
N ILE A 10 36.24 23.96 -49.09
CA ILE A 10 35.09 23.16 -48.67
C ILE A 10 35.23 22.97 -47.16
N SER A 11 34.52 23.78 -46.39
CA SER A 11 34.38 23.63 -44.94
C SER A 11 33.48 22.43 -44.66
N ILE A 12 34.08 21.27 -44.38
CA ILE A 12 33.36 20.12 -43.82
C ILE A 12 33.07 20.44 -42.35
N GLY A 13 31.93 21.11 -42.11
CA GLY A 13 31.36 21.25 -40.78
C GLY A 13 30.82 19.90 -40.33
N LEU A 14 31.60 19.18 -39.52
CA LEU A 14 31.17 17.94 -38.89
C LEU A 14 30.04 18.26 -37.90
N LEU A 15 28.79 18.06 -38.31
CA LEU A 15 27.61 18.18 -37.45
C LEU A 15 27.66 17.04 -36.42
N LEU A 16 28.27 17.30 -35.26
CA LEU A 16 28.15 16.48 -34.05
C LEU A 16 26.72 16.66 -33.50
N CYS A 17 25.75 16.06 -34.18
CA CYS A 17 24.42 15.84 -33.64
C CYS A 17 24.55 14.68 -32.64
N GLY A 18 24.94 15.00 -31.41
CA GLY A 18 24.97 14.04 -30.32
C GLY A 18 23.57 13.43 -30.16
N LEU A 19 23.46 12.14 -30.42
CA LEU A 19 22.30 11.34 -30.03
C LEU A 19 22.20 11.38 -28.50
N ILE A 20 21.41 12.32 -27.98
CA ILE A 20 20.91 12.27 -26.61
C ILE A 20 19.84 11.18 -26.63
N LEU A 21 20.26 9.92 -26.45
CA LEU A 21 19.33 8.84 -26.15
C LEU A 21 18.64 9.21 -24.82
N PRO A 22 17.31 9.33 -24.78
CA PRO A 22 16.62 9.51 -23.51
C PRO A 22 17.01 8.32 -22.63
N ALA A 23 17.52 8.61 -21.43
CA ALA A 23 17.75 7.57 -20.44
C ALA A 23 16.41 6.85 -20.25
N VAL A 24 16.39 5.54 -20.55
CA VAL A 24 15.28 4.67 -20.19
C VAL A 24 15.23 4.68 -18.67
N GLN A 25 14.40 5.57 -18.12
CA GLN A 25 14.04 5.54 -16.71
C GLN A 25 13.32 4.20 -16.53
N GLY A 26 14.00 3.22 -15.96
CA GLY A 26 13.41 1.91 -15.68
C GLY A 26 12.09 2.13 -14.95
N ALA A 27 11.02 1.47 -15.41
CA ALA A 27 9.70 1.65 -14.84
C ALA A 27 9.79 1.57 -13.30
N PRO A 28 9.20 2.54 -12.57
CA PRO A 28 9.32 2.57 -11.12
C PRO A 28 8.94 1.20 -10.56
N LYS A 29 9.86 0.61 -9.78
CA LYS A 29 9.66 -0.71 -9.18
C LYS A 29 8.40 -0.64 -8.31
N ARG A 30 7.43 -1.50 -8.60
CA ARG A 30 6.22 -1.65 -7.79
C ARG A 30 6.61 -2.22 -6.42
N PRO A 31 6.28 -1.56 -5.30
CA PRO A 31 6.67 -2.02 -3.97
C PRO A 31 5.81 -3.21 -3.52
N ASN A 32 6.37 -4.10 -2.72
CA ASN A 32 5.55 -5.06 -1.97
C ASN A 32 4.80 -4.34 -0.85
N ILE A 33 3.54 -4.70 -0.63
CA ILE A 33 2.68 -4.11 0.40
C ILE A 33 2.40 -5.18 1.46
N ILE A 34 2.73 -4.90 2.72
CA ILE A 34 2.46 -5.79 3.86
C ILE A 34 1.60 -5.01 4.85
N LEU A 35 0.36 -5.47 5.05
CA LEU A 35 -0.55 -4.93 6.06
C LEU A 35 -0.57 -5.87 7.27
N MET A 36 -0.02 -5.41 8.39
CA MET A 36 -0.01 -6.14 9.66
C MET A 36 -1.04 -5.53 10.61
N VAL A 37 -1.91 -6.38 11.17
CA VAL A 37 -2.95 -5.97 12.12
C VAL A 37 -2.86 -6.88 13.33
N ALA A 38 -2.63 -6.31 14.51
CA ALA A 38 -2.72 -7.00 15.78
C ALA A 38 -4.16 -6.87 16.32
N ASP A 39 -4.72 -7.96 16.83
CA ASP A 39 -6.05 -7.94 17.45
C ASP A 39 -5.94 -7.54 18.92
N ASP A 40 -6.89 -6.73 19.39
CA ASP A 40 -7.01 -6.25 20.78
C ASP A 40 -5.74 -5.61 21.37
N MET A 41 -4.85 -5.07 20.53
CA MET A 41 -3.65 -4.37 20.99
C MET A 41 -3.98 -2.95 21.44
N GLY A 42 -3.70 -2.66 22.71
CA GLY A 42 -3.87 -1.35 23.31
C GLY A 42 -2.83 -0.35 22.80
N TYR A 43 -3.25 0.91 22.61
CA TYR A 43 -2.36 1.99 22.14
C TYR A 43 -1.11 2.14 23.02
N GLY A 44 -1.27 2.07 24.34
CA GLY A 44 -0.18 2.25 25.32
C GLY A 44 0.67 1.00 25.58
N GLU A 45 0.45 -0.11 24.89
CA GLU A 45 1.20 -1.36 25.14
C GLU A 45 2.56 -1.38 24.46
N ILE A 46 2.73 -0.65 23.34
CA ILE A 46 3.97 -0.61 22.57
C ILE A 46 4.88 0.50 23.09
N ALA A 47 6.18 0.22 23.20
CA ALA A 47 7.16 1.19 23.70
C ALA A 47 7.21 2.52 22.92
N THR A 48 6.90 2.50 21.63
CA THR A 48 6.86 3.72 20.78
C THR A 48 5.73 4.67 21.14
N TYR A 49 4.70 4.19 21.84
CA TYR A 49 3.54 4.95 22.29
C TYR A 49 3.51 5.14 23.82
N GLY A 50 4.63 4.88 24.50
CA GLY A 50 4.80 5.11 25.95
C GLY A 50 4.67 3.86 26.82
N GLY A 51 4.47 2.68 26.25
CA GLY A 51 4.45 1.42 27.00
C GLY A 51 5.82 1.08 27.60
N SER A 52 5.85 0.56 28.83
CA SER A 52 7.09 0.18 29.51
C SER A 52 7.15 -1.27 29.98
N GLU A 53 6.00 -1.96 30.02
CA GLU A 53 5.91 -3.32 30.56
C GLU A 53 6.36 -4.39 29.56
N LEU A 54 6.14 -4.15 28.26
CA LEU A 54 6.44 -5.10 27.19
C LEU A 54 7.66 -4.68 26.37
N LEU A 55 8.54 -5.65 26.09
CA LEU A 55 9.66 -5.45 25.16
C LEU A 55 9.16 -5.58 23.72
N THR A 56 9.09 -4.46 23.00
CA THR A 56 8.67 -4.41 21.58
C THR A 56 9.78 -3.94 20.62
N PRO A 57 10.99 -4.55 20.63
CA PRO A 57 12.16 -4.01 19.93
C PRO A 57 12.00 -3.93 18.40
N ASN A 58 11.29 -4.91 17.80
CA ASN A 58 11.02 -4.91 16.37
C ASN A 58 10.07 -3.78 15.94
N MET A 59 9.05 -3.48 16.76
CA MET A 59 8.16 -2.35 16.53
C MET A 59 8.88 -1.02 16.70
N SER A 60 9.73 -0.90 17.73
CA SER A 60 10.58 0.28 17.91
C SER A 60 11.53 0.49 16.74
N LYS A 61 12.08 -0.58 16.16
CA LYS A 61 12.90 -0.49 14.93
C LYS A 61 12.08 0.02 13.76
N LEU A 62 10.88 -0.55 13.53
CA LEU A 62 10.00 -0.16 12.44
C LEU A 62 9.61 1.33 12.52
N ALA A 63 9.20 1.79 13.70
CA ALA A 63 8.83 3.18 13.94
C ALA A 63 9.99 4.15 13.67
N ARG A 64 11.22 3.82 14.11
CA ARG A 64 12.42 4.64 13.86
C ARG A 64 12.83 4.71 12.39
N SER A 65 12.56 3.67 11.61
CA SER A 65 12.88 3.61 10.19
C SER A 65 11.77 4.11 9.27
N GLY A 66 10.65 4.57 9.83
CA GLY A 66 9.45 4.88 9.06
C GLY A 66 8.69 6.07 9.62
N MET A 67 7.37 6.01 9.48
CA MET A 67 6.46 7.03 10.00
C MET A 67 5.59 6.43 11.10
N GLN A 68 5.42 7.20 12.18
CA GLN A 68 4.58 6.86 13.31
C GLN A 68 3.37 7.80 13.35
N PHE A 69 2.19 7.25 13.59
CA PHE A 69 0.95 8.01 13.73
C PHE A 69 0.54 8.04 15.20
N ASN A 70 0.46 9.23 15.79
CA ASN A 70 0.03 9.38 17.19
C ASN A 70 -1.49 9.51 17.34
N GLN A 71 -2.21 9.58 16.23
CA GLN A 71 -3.66 9.73 16.16
C GLN A 71 -4.20 8.83 15.04
N PHE A 72 -4.42 7.56 15.34
CA PHE A 72 -5.01 6.57 14.42
C PHE A 72 -6.21 5.93 15.10
N TYR A 73 -7.37 5.98 14.45
CA TYR A 73 -8.63 5.56 15.04
C TYR A 73 -9.21 4.38 14.27
N SER A 74 -9.68 3.37 15.02
CA SER A 74 -10.47 2.30 14.44
C SER A 74 -11.88 2.81 14.15
N ALA A 75 -12.42 2.47 12.98
CA ALA A 75 -13.79 2.83 12.60
C ALA A 75 -14.87 2.08 13.41
N GLY A 76 -14.47 1.08 14.20
CA GLY A 76 -15.31 0.44 15.21
C GLY A 76 -14.46 -0.21 16.30
N SER A 77 -15.00 -0.31 17.51
CA SER A 77 -14.32 -0.89 18.69
C SER A 77 -14.42 -2.42 18.77
N VAL A 78 -14.88 -3.06 17.70
CA VAL A 78 -15.12 -4.50 17.62
C VAL A 78 -14.45 -5.06 16.38
N CYS A 79 -13.99 -6.32 16.44
CA CYS A 79 -13.18 -6.97 15.42
C CYS A 79 -13.79 -6.82 14.00
N THR A 80 -15.04 -7.23 13.80
CA THR A 80 -15.70 -7.23 12.49
C THR A 80 -15.81 -5.80 11.93
N PRO A 81 -16.45 -4.83 12.61
CA PRO A 81 -16.50 -3.45 12.12
C PRO A 81 -15.12 -2.85 11.80
N SER A 82 -14.12 -3.06 12.66
CA SER A 82 -12.75 -2.56 12.41
C SER A 82 -12.17 -3.11 11.11
N ARG A 83 -12.30 -4.43 10.90
CA ARG A 83 -11.77 -5.14 9.73
C ARG A 83 -12.48 -4.76 8.44
N ILE A 84 -13.79 -4.51 8.49
CA ILE A 84 -14.55 -4.00 7.34
C ILE A 84 -13.93 -2.70 6.84
N SER A 85 -13.68 -1.74 7.73
CA SER A 85 -13.11 -0.46 7.32
C SER A 85 -11.67 -0.56 6.86
N ILE A 86 -10.86 -1.42 7.49
CA ILE A 86 -9.49 -1.68 7.03
C ILE A 86 -9.49 -2.21 5.58
N LEU A 87 -10.37 -3.15 5.27
CA LEU A 87 -10.36 -3.83 3.98
C LEU A 87 -11.07 -3.06 2.88
N THR A 88 -12.17 -2.36 3.20
CA THR A 88 -13.00 -1.68 2.20
C THR A 88 -12.76 -0.18 2.11
N GLY A 89 -12.08 0.41 3.09
CA GLY A 89 -11.97 1.86 3.23
C GLY A 89 -13.31 2.56 3.53
N ARG A 90 -14.36 1.82 3.90
CA ARG A 90 -15.72 2.33 4.14
C ARG A 90 -16.15 2.10 5.57
N TYR A 91 -17.03 2.96 6.06
CA TYR A 91 -17.59 2.78 7.40
C TYR A 91 -18.47 1.53 7.48
N PRO A 92 -18.46 0.79 8.61
CA PRO A 92 -19.19 -0.48 8.74
C PRO A 92 -20.71 -0.32 8.66
N HIS A 93 -21.22 0.83 9.11
CA HIS A 93 -22.65 1.17 9.03
C HIS A 93 -23.20 1.15 7.60
N ARG A 94 -22.35 1.36 6.58
CA ARG A 94 -22.77 1.30 5.17
C ARG A 94 -23.19 -0.10 4.75
N PHE A 95 -22.74 -1.12 5.47
CA PHE A 95 -23.06 -2.53 5.26
C PHE A 95 -24.07 -3.04 6.31
N GLY A 96 -24.58 -2.17 7.20
CA GLY A 96 -25.45 -2.57 8.31
C GLY A 96 -24.75 -3.39 9.41
N ILE A 97 -23.42 -3.48 9.39
CA ILE A 97 -22.65 -4.32 10.32
C ILE A 97 -22.01 -3.43 11.40
N ASN A 98 -22.64 -3.37 12.57
CA ASN A 98 -22.18 -2.56 13.71
C ASN A 98 -21.60 -3.39 14.87
N ASN A 99 -21.65 -4.73 14.78
CA ASN A 99 -21.14 -5.65 15.79
C ASN A 99 -20.41 -6.84 15.14
N SER A 100 -19.85 -7.72 15.96
CA SER A 100 -19.25 -8.97 15.52
C SER A 100 -20.24 -9.80 14.71
N ILE A 101 -19.73 -10.40 13.63
CA ILE A 101 -20.42 -11.46 12.89
C ILE A 101 -19.92 -12.79 13.45
N PHE A 102 -20.82 -13.58 14.03
CA PHE A 102 -20.53 -14.94 14.46
C PHE A 102 -21.06 -15.95 13.45
N LYS A 103 -20.53 -17.18 13.56
CA LYS A 103 -20.84 -18.30 12.66
C LYS A 103 -22.33 -18.62 12.62
N ASP A 104 -23.03 -18.46 13.75
CA ASP A 104 -24.45 -18.77 13.89
C ASP A 104 -25.36 -17.64 13.35
N ASP A 105 -24.81 -16.45 13.12
CA ASP A 105 -25.57 -15.29 12.66
C ASP A 105 -25.87 -15.36 11.15
N GLY A 106 -25.21 -16.25 10.41
CA GLY A 106 -25.28 -16.32 8.94
C GLY A 106 -24.77 -15.06 8.22
N GLY A 107 -24.25 -14.09 8.97
CA GLY A 107 -23.75 -12.82 8.44
C GLY A 107 -22.44 -12.99 7.69
N CYS A 108 -22.23 -12.14 6.69
CA CYS A 108 -20.96 -11.97 6.01
C CYS A 108 -20.83 -10.54 5.50
N LEU A 109 -19.61 -10.11 5.22
CA LEU A 109 -19.40 -8.91 4.43
C LEU A 109 -20.00 -9.14 3.02
N PRO A 110 -20.95 -8.33 2.55
CA PRO A 110 -21.64 -8.61 1.30
C PRO A 110 -20.78 -8.30 0.07
N ASP A 111 -20.37 -9.34 -0.66
CA ASP A 111 -19.47 -9.28 -1.82
C ASP A 111 -19.85 -8.23 -2.87
N ALA A 112 -21.15 -8.09 -3.17
CA ALA A 112 -21.64 -7.19 -4.21
C ALA A 112 -21.35 -5.70 -3.93
N GLU A 113 -21.16 -5.33 -2.66
CA GLU A 113 -20.96 -3.93 -2.25
C GLU A 113 -19.57 -3.67 -1.65
N SER A 114 -18.78 -4.72 -1.41
CA SER A 114 -17.53 -4.65 -0.66
C SER A 114 -16.31 -4.90 -1.54
N THR A 115 -15.91 -3.91 -2.35
CA THR A 115 -14.59 -3.97 -2.98
C THR A 115 -13.49 -3.77 -1.92
N THR A 116 -12.65 -4.78 -1.75
CA THR A 116 -11.54 -4.80 -0.81
C THR A 116 -10.24 -4.27 -1.42
N ILE A 117 -9.31 -3.84 -0.57
CA ILE A 117 -7.95 -3.46 -0.97
C ILE A 117 -7.23 -4.59 -1.70
N ALA A 118 -7.50 -5.86 -1.32
CA ALA A 118 -6.92 -7.02 -1.99
C ALA A 118 -7.42 -7.15 -3.44
N GLU A 119 -8.71 -6.93 -3.70
CA GLU A 119 -9.24 -6.96 -5.07
C GLU A 119 -8.73 -5.78 -5.90
N LEU A 120 -8.61 -4.59 -5.31
CA LEU A 120 -8.02 -3.42 -5.98
C LEU A 120 -6.56 -3.68 -6.38
N LEU A 121 -5.77 -4.24 -5.47
CA LEU A 121 -4.37 -4.59 -5.73
C LEU A 121 -4.25 -5.71 -6.76
N SER A 122 -5.11 -6.74 -6.69
CA SER A 122 -5.15 -7.81 -7.69
C SER A 122 -5.44 -7.27 -9.10
N LYS A 123 -6.43 -6.38 -9.23
CA LYS A 123 -6.73 -5.68 -10.51
C LYS A 123 -5.55 -4.83 -11.01
N ALA A 124 -4.72 -4.30 -10.11
CA ALA A 124 -3.50 -3.58 -10.46
C ALA A 124 -2.30 -4.49 -10.81
N GLY A 125 -2.47 -5.81 -10.76
CA GLY A 125 -1.46 -6.81 -11.11
C GLY A 125 -0.59 -7.29 -9.94
N TYR A 126 -1.03 -7.10 -8.70
CA TYR A 126 -0.38 -7.68 -7.53
C TYR A 126 -0.88 -9.10 -7.27
N SER A 127 0.00 -9.97 -6.79
CA SER A 127 -0.41 -11.20 -6.10
C SER A 127 -0.85 -10.84 -4.68
N THR A 128 -2.02 -11.33 -4.27
CA THR A 128 -2.59 -11.05 -2.95
C THR A 128 -2.76 -12.33 -2.15
N ALA A 129 -2.50 -12.25 -0.85
CA ALA A 129 -2.67 -13.35 0.09
C ALA A 129 -3.09 -12.77 1.45
N HIS A 130 -3.84 -13.55 2.22
CA HIS A 130 -4.21 -13.26 3.60
C HIS A 130 -3.74 -14.41 4.49
N MET A 131 -3.26 -14.07 5.69
CA MET A 131 -2.88 -15.04 6.72
C MET A 131 -3.37 -14.53 8.07
N GLY A 132 -3.96 -15.43 8.86
CA GLY A 132 -4.45 -15.13 10.21
C GLY A 132 -5.97 -14.97 10.25
N LYS A 133 -6.46 -14.13 11.16
CA LYS A 133 -7.90 -13.99 11.46
C LYS A 133 -8.61 -13.21 10.35
N TRP A 134 -9.73 -13.77 9.86
CA TRP A 134 -10.64 -13.11 8.90
C TRP A 134 -11.74 -12.32 9.60
N HIS A 135 -12.65 -13.01 10.31
CA HIS A 135 -13.75 -12.46 11.11
C HIS A 135 -14.73 -11.52 10.37
N LEU A 136 -14.98 -11.80 9.08
CA LEU A 136 -15.99 -11.11 8.25
C LEU A 136 -17.08 -12.06 7.71
N GLY A 137 -17.29 -13.19 8.40
CA GLY A 137 -18.26 -14.22 8.01
C GLY A 137 -17.89 -15.00 6.75
N GLY A 138 -18.89 -15.70 6.19
CA GLY A 138 -18.76 -16.58 5.02
C GLY A 138 -18.61 -18.07 5.38
N THR A 139 -18.71 -18.94 4.37
CA THR A 139 -18.60 -20.41 4.51
C THR A 139 -17.15 -20.92 4.54
N GLY A 140 -16.16 -20.03 4.49
CA GLY A 140 -14.75 -20.39 4.51
C GLY A 140 -14.30 -20.83 5.90
N MET A 141 -13.89 -22.09 6.02
CA MET A 141 -13.12 -22.58 7.18
C MET A 141 -11.73 -21.93 7.17
N PHE A 142 -11.59 -20.67 7.61
CA PHE A 142 -10.32 -20.06 8.05
C PHE A 142 -10.58 -18.93 9.04
#